data_AF-A0A353N4A2-F1
#
_entry.id   AF-A0A353N4A2-F1
#
_cell.length_a   1.000
_cell.length_b   1.000
_cell.length_c   1.000
_cell.angle_alpha   90.00
_cell.angle_beta   90.00
_cell.angle_gamma   90.00
#
_symmetry.space_group_name_H-M   'P 1'
#
loop_
_entity.id
_entity.type
_entity.pdbx_description
1 polymer ?
#
loop_
_entity_poly.entity_id
_entity_poly.type
_entity_poly.pdbx_seq_one_letter_code
_entity_poly.pdbx_strand_id
1 'polypeptide(L)'
;MKVVTAHEMRTIDRLAMEEFHYPEILLMEHAALALWREICSRFVPGKVAIVCGKGNNAGDGWALARLLNRSGFAVTVFQPEEEGELPPPAQQNRMMALGLGINALSWSALLSNPLLSFSLVVDALLGTGFKGKVSGDLAAAIEVINNSSAPVVAVDIPSGVEADTGRINGPAVRAELTVTFGLPKVGLMVYPGREHAGEIIVDPIDLPTPLLEGTAASFYSLAPEEIQTILPRRKPEAHKGDHGHLLVIGGCPGMTGAPVLTGLAGLRSGAGLVTLGVREGMLLPEKPMELMVKPWSQLKWEDYRAVVVGPGLSTNADGAELLKTILCLEGIPRLLDADALNLLATMEDWW
;
A
#
# COMPACT_ATOMS: atom_id res chain seq x y z
N MET A 1 -4.81 1.92 -10.21
CA MET A 1 -4.63 3.30 -9.68
C MET A 1 -3.15 3.65 -9.57
N LYS A 2 -2.72 4.87 -9.92
CA LYS A 2 -1.33 5.32 -9.70
C LYS A 2 -1.01 5.47 -8.22
N VAL A 3 0.21 5.12 -7.83
CA VAL A 3 0.76 5.29 -6.47
C VAL A 3 2.05 6.09 -6.58
N VAL A 4 2.24 7.06 -5.70
CA VAL A 4 3.32 8.05 -5.82
C VAL A 4 4.24 8.06 -4.62
N THR A 5 5.49 8.44 -4.84
CA THR A 5 6.44 8.86 -3.80
C THR A 5 6.11 10.27 -3.32
N ALA A 6 6.64 10.66 -2.16
CA ALA A 6 6.57 12.01 -1.65
C ALA A 6 7.20 13.05 -2.60
N HIS A 7 8.17 12.64 -3.42
CA HIS A 7 8.76 13.53 -4.43
C HIS A 7 7.85 13.73 -5.63
N GLU A 8 7.26 12.66 -6.14
CA GLU A 8 6.28 12.72 -7.23
C GLU A 8 5.05 13.53 -6.82
N MET A 9 4.52 13.34 -5.61
CA MET A 9 3.37 14.14 -5.12
C MET A 9 3.70 15.64 -4.98
N ARG A 10 4.86 15.99 -4.41
CA ARG A 10 5.33 17.39 -4.37
C ARG A 10 5.49 17.99 -5.76
N THR A 11 5.85 17.18 -6.75
CA THR A 11 5.94 17.62 -8.14
C THR A 11 4.55 17.92 -8.69
N ILE A 12 3.56 17.07 -8.41
CA ILE A 12 2.15 17.32 -8.77
C ILE A 12 1.66 18.62 -8.13
N ASP A 13 1.88 18.83 -6.84
CA ASP A 13 1.46 20.06 -6.14
C ASP A 13 2.12 21.31 -6.75
N ARG A 14 3.42 21.23 -7.04
CA ARG A 14 4.15 22.31 -7.72
C ARG A 14 3.56 22.63 -9.09
N LEU A 15 3.29 21.61 -9.90
CA LEU A 15 2.70 21.79 -11.24
C LEU A 15 1.27 22.34 -11.15
N ALA A 16 0.49 21.94 -10.15
CA ALA A 16 -0.82 22.52 -9.89
C ALA A 16 -0.73 24.03 -9.63
N MET A 17 0.27 24.47 -8.86
CA MET A 17 0.51 25.89 -8.58
C MET A 17 1.07 26.66 -9.79
N GLU A 18 2.07 26.11 -10.47
CA GLU A 18 2.82 26.82 -11.50
C GLU A 18 2.11 26.82 -12.86
N GLU A 19 1.53 25.70 -13.27
CA GLU A 19 0.95 25.51 -14.60
C GLU A 19 -0.58 25.68 -14.61
N PHE A 20 -1.24 25.24 -13.54
CA PHE A 20 -2.71 25.33 -13.41
C PHE A 20 -3.17 26.48 -12.52
N HIS A 21 -2.22 27.22 -11.92
CA HIS A 21 -2.48 28.40 -11.09
C HIS A 21 -3.39 28.15 -9.87
N TYR A 22 -3.37 26.93 -9.32
CA TYR A 22 -4.05 26.60 -8.06
C TYR A 22 -3.21 27.10 -6.89
N PRO A 23 -3.66 28.11 -6.10
CA PRO A 23 -2.89 28.58 -4.96
C PRO A 23 -2.77 27.49 -3.88
N GLU A 24 -1.63 27.42 -3.18
CA GLU A 24 -1.40 26.42 -2.11
C GLU A 24 -2.50 26.44 -1.02
N ILE A 25 -2.99 27.63 -0.66
CA ILE A 25 -4.08 27.79 0.31
C ILE A 25 -5.40 27.14 -0.15
N LEU A 26 -5.64 27.06 -1.48
CA LEU A 26 -6.82 26.41 -2.04
C LEU A 26 -6.68 24.88 -1.98
N LEU A 27 -5.49 24.36 -2.30
CA LEU A 27 -5.20 22.93 -2.16
C LEU A 27 -5.39 22.46 -0.71
N MET A 28 -4.90 23.25 0.26
CA MET A 28 -5.09 23.02 1.69
C MET A 28 -6.57 23.10 2.12
N GLU A 29 -7.35 24.01 1.55
CA GLU A 29 -8.81 24.08 1.80
C GLU A 29 -9.52 22.82 1.28
N HIS A 30 -9.15 22.34 0.09
CA HIS A 30 -9.72 21.12 -0.49
C HIS A 30 -9.35 19.86 0.30
N ALA A 31 -8.10 19.76 0.77
CA ALA A 31 -7.66 18.72 1.69
C ALA A 31 -8.48 18.71 2.99
N ALA A 32 -8.69 19.89 3.58
CA ALA A 32 -9.53 20.05 4.77
C ALA A 32 -10.99 19.69 4.51
N LEU A 33 -11.55 20.04 3.34
CA LEU A 33 -12.91 19.66 2.93
C LEU A 33 -13.07 18.15 2.73
N ALA A 34 -12.05 17.47 2.20
CA ALA A 34 -12.03 16.01 2.09
C ALA A 34 -12.08 15.35 3.48
N LEU A 35 -11.19 15.76 4.39
CA LEU A 35 -11.19 15.31 5.78
C LEU A 35 -12.53 15.59 6.47
N TRP A 36 -13.05 16.81 6.31
CA TRP A 36 -14.31 17.24 6.91
C TRP A 36 -15.49 16.39 6.43
N ARG A 37 -15.56 16.07 5.13
CA ARG A 37 -16.59 15.20 4.54
C ARG A 37 -16.57 13.81 5.18
N GLU A 38 -15.39 13.19 5.24
CA GLU A 38 -15.24 11.86 5.84
C GLU A 38 -15.52 11.86 7.36
N ILE A 39 -15.10 12.90 8.07
CA ILE A 39 -15.35 12.99 9.50
C ILE A 39 -16.86 13.19 9.78
N CYS A 40 -17.51 14.12 9.07
CA CYS A 40 -18.94 14.40 9.30
C CYS A 40 -19.87 13.28 8.84
N SER A 41 -19.45 12.44 7.89
CA SER A 41 -20.26 11.30 7.45
C SER A 41 -20.19 10.11 8.41
N ARG A 42 -19.16 10.04 9.26
CA ARG A 42 -18.85 8.87 10.12
C ARG A 42 -19.02 9.16 11.61
N PHE A 43 -18.73 10.38 12.05
CA PHE A 43 -18.68 10.72 13.47
C PHE A 43 -19.75 11.76 13.84
N VAL A 44 -20.36 11.57 15.00
CA VAL A 44 -21.30 12.54 15.57
C VAL A 44 -20.54 13.72 16.20
N PRO A 45 -21.09 14.95 16.14
CA PRO A 45 -20.48 16.11 16.79
C PRO A 45 -20.18 15.87 18.27
N GLY A 46 -18.93 16.09 18.64
CA GLY A 46 -18.40 15.88 19.99
C GLY A 46 -17.11 16.67 20.19
N LYS A 47 -16.31 16.28 21.19
CA LYS A 47 -15.00 16.91 21.43
C LYS A 47 -13.95 16.32 20.50
N VAL A 48 -13.29 17.14 19.70
CA VAL A 48 -12.25 16.72 18.75
C VAL A 48 -10.91 17.30 19.16
N ALA A 49 -9.90 16.43 19.28
CA ALA A 49 -8.51 16.84 19.42
C ALA A 49 -7.84 16.78 18.05
N ILE A 50 -7.26 17.88 17.60
CA ILE A 50 -6.41 17.89 16.40
C ILE A 50 -4.99 18.12 16.86
N VAL A 51 -4.09 17.15 16.63
CA VAL A 51 -2.70 17.23 17.06
C VAL A 51 -1.85 17.63 15.86
N CYS A 52 -1.42 18.89 15.85
CA CYS A 52 -0.69 19.51 14.76
C CYS A 52 0.82 19.53 15.00
N GLY A 53 1.60 19.36 13.93
CA GLY A 53 3.04 19.58 13.93
C GLY A 53 3.44 20.98 13.46
N LYS A 54 4.53 21.08 12.69
CA LYS A 54 5.12 22.36 12.22
C LYS A 54 5.06 22.57 10.69
N GLY A 55 4.52 21.63 9.92
CA GLY A 55 4.55 21.65 8.45
C GLY A 55 3.18 21.90 7.81
N ASN A 56 3.08 21.64 6.50
CA ASN A 56 1.82 21.78 5.76
C ASN A 56 0.69 20.89 6.30
N ASN A 57 1.02 19.69 6.82
CA ASN A 57 0.04 18.81 7.49
C ASN A 57 -0.66 19.51 8.67
N ALA A 58 0.07 20.35 9.41
CA ALA A 58 -0.52 21.16 10.48
C ALA A 58 -1.49 22.21 9.91
N GLY A 59 -1.18 22.76 8.74
CA GLY A 59 -2.08 23.66 8.01
C GLY A 59 -3.40 23.01 7.64
N ASP A 60 -3.36 21.77 7.12
CA ASP A 60 -4.57 20.98 6.85
C ASP A 60 -5.37 20.74 8.14
N GLY A 61 -4.69 20.42 9.25
CA GLY A 61 -5.29 20.30 10.57
C GLY A 61 -5.97 21.59 11.07
N TRP A 62 -5.33 22.74 10.88
CA TRP A 62 -5.91 24.05 11.23
C TRP A 62 -7.09 24.43 10.34
N ALA A 63 -7.01 24.15 9.04
CA ALA A 63 -8.12 24.35 8.12
C ALA A 63 -9.32 23.46 8.49
N LEU A 64 -9.07 22.18 8.77
CA LEU A 64 -10.08 21.24 9.26
C LEU A 64 -10.71 21.72 10.58
N ALA A 65 -9.92 22.27 11.51
CA ALA A 65 -10.43 22.80 12.77
C ALA A 65 -11.54 23.83 12.54
N ARG A 66 -11.36 24.74 11.58
CA ARG A 66 -12.38 25.75 11.22
C ARG A 66 -13.66 25.11 10.71
N LEU A 67 -13.53 24.11 9.84
CA LEU A 67 -14.68 23.43 9.23
C LEU A 67 -15.46 22.64 10.27
N LEU A 68 -14.78 21.85 11.10
CA LEU A 68 -15.42 21.07 12.18
C LEU A 68 -16.09 21.96 13.22
N ASN A 69 -15.46 23.06 13.63
CA ASN A 69 -16.06 24.01 14.58
C ASN A 69 -17.39 24.58 14.05
N ARG A 70 -17.46 24.90 12.75
CA ARG A 70 -18.70 25.36 12.10
C ARG A 70 -19.76 24.27 11.97
N SER A 71 -19.36 23.00 12.01
CA SER A 71 -20.24 21.83 11.96
C SER A 71 -20.67 21.32 13.34
N GLY A 72 -20.42 22.09 14.40
CA GLY A 72 -20.91 21.80 15.75
C GLY A 72 -19.98 20.92 16.60
N PHE A 73 -18.77 20.61 16.11
CA PHE A 73 -17.76 19.94 16.92
C PHE A 73 -17.08 20.93 17.87
N ALA A 74 -16.79 20.50 19.09
CA ALA A 74 -15.99 21.24 20.04
C ALA A 74 -14.50 20.93 19.82
N VAL A 75 -13.83 21.77 19.02
CA VAL A 75 -12.45 21.51 18.57
C VAL A 75 -11.42 22.10 19.54
N THR A 76 -10.40 21.31 19.87
CA THR A 76 -9.18 21.78 20.54
C THR A 76 -7.98 21.36 19.68
N VAL A 77 -7.11 22.30 19.36
CA VAL A 77 -5.88 22.02 18.61
C VAL A 77 -4.70 21.97 19.58
N PHE A 78 -3.90 20.91 19.50
CA PHE A 78 -2.65 20.77 20.22
C PHE A 78 -1.49 21.03 19.26
N GLN A 79 -0.58 21.93 19.62
CA GLN A 79 0.56 22.34 18.79
C GLN A 79 1.85 22.38 19.63
N PRO A 80 3.04 22.41 18.99
CA PRO A 80 4.31 22.56 19.72
C PRO A 80 4.38 23.85 20.57
N GLU A 81 5.19 23.81 21.64
CA GLU A 81 5.42 24.92 22.59
C GLU A 81 5.91 26.19 21.92
N GLU A 82 6.92 26.04 21.06
CA GLU A 82 7.42 27.15 20.27
C GLU A 82 6.49 27.35 19.09
N GLU A 83 5.98 28.58 18.95
CA GLU A 83 5.44 29.08 17.69
C GLU A 83 6.57 29.16 16.65
N GLY A 84 7.03 27.99 16.20
CA GLY A 84 7.90 27.90 15.03
C GLY A 84 7.17 28.46 13.83
N GLU A 85 7.92 28.98 12.86
CA GLU A 85 7.34 29.47 11.62
C GLU A 85 6.63 28.32 10.90
N LEU A 86 5.30 28.35 10.94
CA LEU A 86 4.47 27.54 10.08
C LEU A 86 4.64 28.05 8.64
N PRO A 87 4.55 27.15 7.63
CA PRO A 87 4.43 27.58 6.24
C PRO A 87 3.30 28.62 6.07
N PRO A 88 3.44 29.60 5.17
CA PRO A 88 2.50 30.74 5.11
C PRO A 88 1.01 30.34 5.03
N PRO A 89 0.60 29.33 4.23
CA PRO A 89 -0.81 28.89 4.21
C PRO A 89 -1.26 28.26 5.53
N ALA A 90 -0.38 27.49 6.18
CA ALA A 90 -0.65 26.88 7.49
C ALA A 90 -0.79 27.96 8.58
N GLN A 91 0.08 28.98 8.56
CA GLN A 91 -0.01 30.11 9.48
C GLN A 91 -1.31 30.91 9.27
N GLN A 92 -1.71 31.13 8.01
CA GLN A 92 -2.97 31.80 7.70
C GLN A 92 -4.18 31.02 8.23
N ASN A 93 -4.21 29.70 8.05
CA ASN A 93 -5.27 28.84 8.61
C ASN A 93 -5.30 28.84 10.14
N ARG A 94 -4.13 28.82 10.79
CA ARG A 94 -4.01 28.99 12.25
C ARG A 94 -4.62 30.31 12.71
N MET A 95 -4.27 31.43 12.08
CA MET A 95 -4.82 32.74 12.43
C MET A 95 -6.35 32.81 12.25
N MET A 96 -6.88 32.26 11.15
CA MET A 96 -8.32 32.19 10.93
C MET A 96 -9.02 31.32 11.99
N ALA A 97 -8.44 30.19 12.37
CA ALA A 97 -8.99 29.32 13.40
C ALA A 97 -9.02 29.99 14.78
N LEU A 98 -7.93 30.65 15.17
CA LEU A 98 -7.85 31.41 16.41
C LEU A 98 -8.86 32.59 16.42
N GLY A 99 -9.03 33.26 15.28
CA GLY A 99 -10.05 34.31 15.11
C GLY A 99 -11.49 33.83 15.29
N LEU A 100 -11.76 32.53 15.09
CA LEU A 100 -13.04 31.89 15.37
C LEU A 100 -13.19 31.42 16.82
N GLY A 101 -12.19 31.69 17.67
CA GLY A 101 -12.18 31.30 19.08
C GLY A 101 -11.86 29.81 19.32
N ILE A 102 -11.24 29.12 18.35
CA ILE A 102 -10.82 27.73 18.52
C ILE A 102 -9.65 27.68 19.50
N ASN A 103 -9.76 26.81 20.51
CA ASN A 103 -8.74 26.67 21.55
C ASN A 103 -7.47 26.02 20.99
N ALA A 104 -6.32 26.64 21.29
CA ALA A 104 -5.00 26.11 20.98
C ALA A 104 -4.23 25.85 22.28
N LEU A 105 -3.74 24.63 22.46
CA LEU A 105 -2.96 24.21 23.62
C LEU A 105 -1.58 23.69 23.18
N SER A 106 -0.60 23.73 24.07
CA SER A 106 0.74 23.19 23.83
C SER A 106 0.77 21.65 23.92
N TRP A 107 1.83 21.02 23.42
CA TRP A 107 2.05 19.59 23.62
C TRP A 107 2.24 19.23 25.10
N SER A 108 2.81 20.10 25.92
CA SER A 108 2.88 19.95 27.37
C SER A 108 1.48 19.83 28.00
N ALA A 109 0.47 20.52 27.47
CA ALA A 109 -0.91 20.32 27.87
C ALA A 109 -1.47 18.96 27.40
N LEU A 110 -1.12 18.54 26.17
CA LEU A 110 -1.47 17.21 25.64
C LEU A 110 -0.89 16.08 26.51
N LEU A 111 0.37 16.21 26.93
CA LEU A 111 1.10 15.22 27.73
C LEU A 111 0.62 15.17 29.19
N SER A 112 0.11 16.27 29.73
CA SER A 112 -0.36 16.36 31.12
C SER A 112 -1.83 15.99 31.30
N ASN A 113 -2.66 16.14 30.27
CA ASN A 113 -4.05 15.74 30.28
C ASN A 113 -4.36 14.87 29.05
N PRO A 114 -4.18 13.54 29.16
CA PRO A 114 -4.33 12.63 28.03
C PRO A 114 -5.74 12.71 27.43
N LEU A 115 -5.86 12.31 26.17
CA LEU A 115 -7.01 12.53 25.27
C LEU A 115 -8.35 11.85 25.70
N LEU A 116 -8.51 11.50 26.98
CA LEU A 116 -9.62 10.74 27.57
C LEU A 116 -11.01 11.36 27.37
N SER A 117 -11.11 12.69 27.23
CA SER A 117 -12.40 13.38 27.08
C SER A 117 -12.80 13.66 25.62
N PHE A 118 -11.92 13.34 24.66
CA PHE A 118 -12.18 13.54 23.24
C PHE A 118 -12.90 12.33 22.66
N SER A 119 -13.82 12.57 21.75
CA SER A 119 -14.54 11.52 21.00
C SER A 119 -13.90 11.21 19.65
N LEU A 120 -12.92 12.03 19.22
CA LEU A 120 -12.17 11.87 17.99
C LEU A 120 -10.80 12.52 18.14
N VAL A 121 -9.77 11.87 17.62
CA VAL A 121 -8.41 12.42 17.51
C VAL A 121 -8.03 12.50 16.04
N VAL A 122 -7.48 13.64 15.64
CA VAL A 122 -6.95 13.85 14.30
C VAL A 122 -5.43 14.00 14.39
N ASP A 123 -4.71 13.13 13.70
CA ASP A 123 -3.27 13.19 13.55
C ASP A 123 -2.91 14.09 12.36
N ALA A 124 -2.38 15.27 12.67
CA ALA A 124 -1.86 16.25 11.72
C ALA A 124 -0.39 16.61 12.08
N LEU A 125 0.35 15.66 12.67
CA LEU A 125 1.71 15.88 13.19
C LEU A 125 2.76 15.95 12.07
N LEU A 126 2.83 14.91 11.24
CA LEU A 126 3.80 14.75 10.17
C LEU A 126 3.09 14.36 8.87
N GLY A 127 3.58 14.88 7.74
CA GLY A 127 3.11 14.49 6.41
C GLY A 127 4.19 13.75 5.61
N THR A 128 4.05 13.77 4.28
CA THR A 128 4.96 13.08 3.34
C THR A 128 6.44 13.47 3.40
N GLY A 129 6.76 14.63 3.99
CA GLY A 129 8.14 15.11 4.16
C GLY A 129 8.95 14.40 5.24
N PHE A 130 8.32 13.60 6.11
CA PHE A 130 9.01 12.92 7.20
C PHE A 130 9.96 11.81 6.68
N LYS A 131 11.18 11.79 7.21
CA LYS A 131 12.18 10.73 7.01
C LYS A 131 12.94 10.47 8.30
N GLY A 132 13.27 9.22 8.57
CA GLY A 132 14.14 8.84 9.69
C GLY A 132 13.39 8.46 10.96
N LYS A 133 13.94 8.84 12.12
CA LYS A 133 13.50 8.34 13.43
C LYS A 133 12.61 9.33 14.15
N VAL A 134 11.43 8.89 14.59
CA VAL A 134 10.59 9.63 15.53
C VAL A 134 11.21 9.56 16.94
N SER A 135 11.41 10.71 17.58
CA SER A 135 11.98 10.81 18.92
C SER A 135 11.51 12.06 19.66
N GLY A 136 11.83 12.18 20.95
CA GLY A 136 11.51 13.36 21.77
C GLY A 136 10.02 13.60 21.93
N ASP A 137 9.61 14.87 21.95
CA ASP A 137 8.22 15.27 22.20
C ASP A 137 7.26 14.75 21.12
N LEU A 138 7.73 14.60 19.88
CA LEU A 138 6.95 14.01 18.81
C LEU A 138 6.63 12.53 19.10
N ALA A 139 7.62 11.76 19.59
CA ALA A 139 7.38 10.38 19.99
C ALA A 139 6.37 10.31 21.13
N ALA A 140 6.50 11.19 22.13
CA ALA A 140 5.56 11.25 23.25
C ALA A 140 4.12 11.62 22.79
N ALA A 141 3.98 12.57 21.85
CA ALA A 141 2.68 12.94 21.29
C ALA A 141 2.02 11.77 20.54
N ILE A 142 2.78 11.03 19.73
CA ILE A 142 2.29 9.84 19.02
C ILE A 142 1.85 8.76 20.01
N GLU A 143 2.60 8.53 21.09
CA GLU A 143 2.20 7.59 22.13
C GLU A 143 0.91 8.02 22.83
N VAL A 144 0.70 9.31 23.09
CA VAL A 144 -0.58 9.80 23.63
C VAL A 144 -1.74 9.58 22.67
N ILE A 145 -1.53 9.79 21.36
CA ILE A 145 -2.54 9.51 20.33
C ILE A 145 -2.88 8.01 20.32
N ASN A 146 -1.87 7.13 20.29
CA ASN A 146 -2.06 5.68 20.22
C ASN A 146 -2.71 5.09 21.49
N ASN A 147 -2.51 5.72 22.65
CA ASN A 147 -3.13 5.32 23.91
C ASN A 147 -4.53 5.94 24.14
N SER A 148 -5.02 6.76 23.20
CA SER A 148 -6.38 7.27 23.21
C SER A 148 -7.39 6.13 23.01
N SER A 149 -8.54 6.21 23.71
CA SER A 149 -9.68 5.32 23.45
C SER A 149 -10.58 5.82 22.32
N ALA A 150 -10.35 7.02 21.82
CA ALA A 150 -11.11 7.60 20.71
C ALA A 150 -10.56 7.12 19.36
N PRO A 151 -11.41 7.03 18.32
CA PRO A 151 -10.97 6.77 16.96
C PRO A 151 -9.96 7.84 16.51
N VAL A 152 -8.98 7.39 15.72
CA VAL A 152 -7.89 8.25 15.20
C VAL A 152 -8.03 8.37 13.68
N VAL A 153 -8.07 9.61 13.20
CA VAL A 153 -8.04 9.94 11.76
C VAL A 153 -6.69 10.57 11.42
N ALA A 154 -5.94 9.97 10.51
CA ALA A 154 -4.68 10.55 10.03
C ALA A 154 -4.90 11.44 8.81
N VAL A 155 -4.25 12.61 8.85
CA VAL A 155 -4.18 13.55 7.74
C VAL A 155 -3.02 13.15 6.84
N ASP A 156 -3.36 12.80 5.60
CA ASP A 156 -2.48 12.44 4.50
C ASP A 156 -1.73 11.11 4.66
N ILE A 157 -1.01 10.94 5.77
CA ILE A 157 -0.29 9.72 6.14
C ILE A 157 -0.17 9.64 7.67
N PRO A 158 -0.32 8.46 8.30
CA PRO A 158 -0.09 8.34 9.74
C PRO A 158 1.31 8.79 10.12
N SER A 159 1.40 9.69 11.08
CA SER A 159 2.67 10.26 11.51
C SER A 159 3.61 9.18 12.02
N GLY A 160 4.86 9.22 11.57
CA GLY A 160 5.88 8.20 11.83
C GLY A 160 6.00 7.12 10.76
N VAL A 161 5.12 7.09 9.75
CA VAL A 161 5.27 6.26 8.54
C VAL A 161 6.01 7.03 7.45
N GLU A 162 7.05 6.44 6.87
CA GLU A 162 7.74 7.02 5.71
C GLU A 162 6.91 6.86 4.43
N ALA A 163 6.58 7.96 3.75
CA ALA A 163 5.72 7.99 2.57
C ALA A 163 6.28 7.21 1.35
N ASP A 164 7.59 7.10 1.20
CA ASP A 164 8.22 6.44 0.04
C ASP A 164 8.38 4.93 0.23
N THR A 165 8.42 4.45 1.48
CA THR A 165 8.90 3.08 1.81
C THR A 165 7.97 2.30 2.73
N GLY A 166 7.05 2.98 3.43
CA GLY A 166 6.23 2.39 4.50
C GLY A 166 7.03 1.99 5.73
N ARG A 167 8.33 2.32 5.81
CA ARG A 167 9.17 2.03 6.97
C ARG A 167 8.74 2.88 8.17
N ILE A 168 8.95 2.32 9.35
CA ILE A 168 8.67 2.95 10.65
C ILE A 168 9.93 2.82 11.50
N ASN A 169 10.36 3.93 12.12
CA ASN A 169 11.50 3.96 13.03
C ASN A 169 11.15 4.83 14.25
N GLY A 170 10.86 4.18 15.37
CA GLY A 170 10.21 4.82 16.53
C GLY A 170 8.69 4.59 16.50
N PRO A 171 7.92 5.29 17.34
CA PRO A 171 6.47 5.16 17.34
C PRO A 171 5.86 5.78 16.08
N ALA A 172 4.79 5.16 15.58
CA ALA A 172 3.96 5.67 14.50
C ALA A 172 2.49 5.61 14.91
N VAL A 173 1.70 6.58 14.46
CA VAL A 173 0.26 6.65 14.72
C VAL A 173 -0.43 5.44 14.13
N ARG A 174 -1.39 4.87 14.86
CA ARG A 174 -2.30 3.83 14.39
C ARG A 174 -3.66 4.45 14.13
N ALA A 175 -3.93 4.74 12.87
CA ALA A 175 -5.18 5.34 12.45
C ALA A 175 -6.25 4.28 12.18
N GLU A 176 -7.50 4.60 12.49
CA GLU A 176 -8.67 3.86 12.01
C GLU A 176 -9.01 4.26 10.56
N LEU A 177 -8.76 5.52 10.23
CA LEU A 177 -8.98 6.11 8.91
C LEU A 177 -7.81 7.02 8.54
N THR A 178 -7.32 6.92 7.31
CA THR A 178 -6.38 7.87 6.70
C THR A 178 -7.03 8.49 5.48
N VAL A 179 -7.09 9.83 5.42
CA VAL A 179 -7.51 10.54 4.21
C VAL A 179 -6.27 11.10 3.53
N THR A 180 -5.96 10.60 2.34
CA THR A 180 -4.80 10.99 1.51
C THR A 180 -5.24 11.83 0.33
N PHE A 181 -4.40 12.79 -0.04
CA PHE A 181 -4.73 13.80 -1.05
C PHE A 181 -4.04 13.53 -2.39
N GLY A 182 -4.75 13.80 -3.49
CA GLY A 182 -4.28 13.58 -4.86
C GLY A 182 -4.19 12.10 -5.21
N LEU A 183 -3.04 11.49 -4.90
CA LEU A 183 -2.75 10.08 -5.16
C LEU A 183 -2.23 9.40 -3.88
N PRO A 184 -2.49 8.09 -3.69
CA PRO A 184 -1.98 7.37 -2.53
C PRO A 184 -0.45 7.32 -2.57
N LYS A 185 0.18 7.46 -1.39
CA LYS A 185 1.64 7.30 -1.27
C LYS A 185 2.03 5.83 -1.13
N VAL A 186 3.23 5.48 -1.59
CA VAL A 186 3.77 4.11 -1.48
C VAL A 186 3.67 3.56 -0.06
N GLY A 187 4.01 4.37 0.95
CA GLY A 187 3.99 3.98 2.35
C GLY A 187 2.62 3.61 2.91
N LEU A 188 1.53 4.00 2.24
CA LEU A 188 0.16 3.58 2.58
C LEU A 188 -0.18 2.21 1.98
N MET A 189 0.58 1.74 0.99
CA MET A 189 0.29 0.52 0.24
C MET A 189 1.18 -0.67 0.63
N VAL A 190 2.27 -0.42 1.35
CA VAL A 190 3.26 -1.44 1.75
C VAL A 190 3.42 -1.55 3.26
N TYR A 191 3.71 -2.74 3.76
CA TYR A 191 3.93 -2.99 5.18
C TYR A 191 5.34 -2.54 5.62
N PRO A 192 5.51 -2.08 6.87
CA PRO A 192 4.49 -2.00 7.93
C PRO A 192 3.53 -0.79 7.84
N GLY A 193 3.85 0.24 7.05
CA GLY A 193 3.04 1.46 6.96
C GLY A 193 1.55 1.23 6.66
N ARG A 194 1.22 0.28 5.78
CA ARG A 194 -0.16 -0.11 5.48
C ARG A 194 -0.96 -0.50 6.73
N GLU A 195 -0.34 -1.20 7.69
CA GLU A 195 -1.00 -1.65 8.92
C GLU A 195 -1.43 -0.47 9.80
N HIS A 196 -0.69 0.63 9.75
CA HIS A 196 -0.93 1.84 10.54
C HIS A 196 -1.98 2.77 9.95
N ALA A 197 -2.36 2.57 8.68
CA ALA A 197 -3.21 3.49 7.94
C ALA A 197 -4.72 3.23 8.07
N GLY A 198 -5.13 2.10 8.64
CA GLY A 198 -6.56 1.77 8.77
C GLY A 198 -7.28 1.69 7.41
N GLU A 199 -8.50 2.20 7.33
CA GLU A 199 -9.16 2.47 6.05
C GLU A 199 -8.47 3.64 5.33
N ILE A 200 -8.23 3.54 4.03
CA ILE A 200 -7.56 4.60 3.25
C ILE A 200 -8.58 5.19 2.27
N ILE A 201 -8.82 6.49 2.39
CA ILE A 201 -9.62 7.28 1.44
C ILE A 201 -8.67 8.14 0.62
N VAL A 202 -8.69 7.94 -0.70
CA VAL A 202 -7.96 8.77 -1.65
C VAL A 202 -8.90 9.83 -2.19
N ASP A 203 -8.67 11.09 -1.83
CA ASP A 203 -9.41 12.22 -2.38
C ASP A 203 -8.54 13.02 -3.34
N PRO A 204 -8.98 13.30 -4.58
CA PRO A 204 -8.17 14.00 -5.57
C PRO A 204 -7.96 15.49 -5.24
N ILE A 205 -8.61 16.04 -4.21
CA ILE A 205 -8.57 17.44 -3.75
C ILE A 205 -8.78 18.46 -4.89
N ASP A 206 -9.67 18.10 -5.83
CA ASP A 206 -9.96 18.83 -7.07
C ASP A 206 -8.71 19.17 -7.91
N LEU A 207 -7.64 18.38 -7.80
CA LEU A 207 -6.53 18.46 -8.74
C LEU A 207 -7.03 18.11 -10.15
N PRO A 208 -6.60 18.87 -11.18
CA PRO A 208 -7.03 18.61 -12.56
C PRO A 208 -6.72 17.17 -12.99
N THR A 209 -7.72 16.46 -13.53
CA THR A 209 -7.53 15.09 -14.05
C THR A 209 -6.37 15.00 -15.05
N PRO A 210 -6.19 15.94 -16.01
CA PRO A 210 -5.04 15.90 -16.92
C PRO A 210 -3.68 15.97 -16.20
N LEU A 211 -3.59 16.63 -15.04
CA LEU A 211 -2.36 16.69 -14.25
C LEU A 211 -2.06 15.33 -13.60
N LEU A 212 -3.06 14.70 -12.98
CA LEU A 212 -2.91 13.39 -12.37
C LEU A 212 -2.63 12.28 -13.41
N GLU A 213 -3.27 12.36 -14.57
CA GLU A 213 -3.07 11.41 -15.68
C GLU A 213 -1.76 11.65 -16.43
N GLY A 214 -1.34 12.91 -16.60
CA GLY A 214 -0.13 13.29 -17.32
C GLY A 214 1.17 13.05 -16.54
N THR A 215 1.11 13.00 -15.21
CA THR A 215 2.30 12.78 -14.38
C THR A 215 2.70 11.30 -14.41
N ALA A 216 3.95 11.00 -14.78
CA ALA A 216 4.48 9.65 -14.70
C ALA A 216 4.47 9.16 -13.24
N ALA A 217 4.02 7.92 -13.01
CA ALA A 217 4.09 7.28 -11.71
C ALA A 217 4.95 6.03 -11.80
N SER A 218 5.83 5.87 -10.81
CA SER A 218 6.70 4.70 -10.69
C SER A 218 5.94 3.46 -10.19
N PHE A 219 4.80 3.64 -9.54
CA PHE A 219 4.04 2.56 -8.91
C PHE A 219 2.56 2.59 -9.29
N TYR A 220 1.94 1.41 -9.28
CA TYR A 220 0.52 1.21 -9.54
C TYR A 220 -0.05 0.22 -8.54
N SER A 221 -1.21 0.53 -8.00
CA SER A 221 -2.08 -0.42 -7.30
C SER A 221 -3.06 -1.02 -8.30
N LEU A 222 -3.36 -2.31 -8.13
CA LEU A 222 -4.30 -3.03 -8.99
C LEU A 222 -5.69 -3.01 -8.34
N ALA A 223 -6.65 -2.37 -9.01
CA ALA A 223 -8.06 -2.44 -8.65
C ALA A 223 -8.76 -3.60 -9.39
N PRO A 224 -9.83 -4.18 -8.82
CA PRO A 224 -10.58 -5.26 -9.47
C PRO A 224 -11.05 -4.93 -10.90
N GLU A 225 -11.44 -3.68 -11.14
CA GLU A 225 -11.89 -3.19 -12.44
C GLU A 225 -10.76 -3.20 -13.47
N GLU A 226 -9.54 -2.85 -13.04
CA GLU A 226 -8.34 -2.90 -13.89
C GLU A 226 -7.99 -4.34 -14.25
N ILE A 227 -8.06 -5.26 -13.28
CA ILE A 227 -7.84 -6.69 -13.50
C ILE A 227 -8.83 -7.27 -14.51
N GLN A 228 -10.10 -6.87 -14.43
CA GLN A 228 -11.13 -7.36 -15.36
C GLN A 228 -10.79 -7.06 -16.82
N THR A 229 -10.14 -5.94 -17.10
CA THR A 229 -9.78 -5.54 -18.48
C THR A 229 -8.64 -6.36 -19.08
N ILE A 230 -7.77 -6.93 -18.25
CA ILE A 230 -6.60 -7.72 -18.70
C ILE A 230 -6.87 -9.23 -18.73
N LEU A 231 -7.97 -9.71 -18.16
CA LEU A 231 -8.31 -11.13 -18.19
C LEU A 231 -8.58 -11.61 -19.63
N PRO A 232 -8.04 -12.78 -20.04
CA PRO A 232 -8.23 -13.30 -21.38
C PRO A 232 -9.69 -13.69 -21.63
N ARG A 233 -10.25 -13.29 -22.78
CA ARG A 233 -11.59 -13.71 -23.21
C ARG A 233 -11.56 -15.13 -23.78
N ARG A 234 -12.51 -15.97 -23.38
CA ARG A 234 -12.68 -17.33 -23.93
C ARG A 234 -13.71 -17.31 -25.06
N LYS A 235 -13.30 -17.78 -26.23
CA LYS A 235 -14.21 -17.92 -27.37
C LYS A 235 -15.11 -19.15 -27.19
N PRO A 236 -16.40 -19.11 -27.57
CA PRO A 236 -17.31 -20.25 -27.46
C PRO A 236 -16.82 -21.51 -28.17
N GLU A 237 -16.09 -21.36 -29.28
CA GLU A 237 -15.56 -22.43 -30.11
C GLU A 237 -14.17 -22.92 -29.69
N ALA A 238 -13.60 -22.40 -28.59
CA ALA A 238 -12.26 -22.76 -28.14
C ALA A 238 -12.21 -24.21 -27.62
N HIS A 239 -11.11 -24.90 -27.90
CA HIS A 239 -10.76 -26.20 -27.34
C HIS A 239 -9.59 -26.11 -26.36
N LYS A 240 -9.27 -27.22 -25.69
CA LYS A 240 -8.20 -27.30 -24.69
C LYS A 240 -6.80 -26.85 -25.18
N GLY A 241 -6.55 -26.86 -26.48
CA GLY A 241 -5.27 -26.43 -27.06
C GLY A 241 -5.14 -24.91 -27.14
N ASP A 242 -6.25 -24.21 -27.37
CA ASP A 242 -6.30 -22.74 -27.44
C ASP A 242 -5.92 -22.07 -26.11
N HIS A 243 -6.02 -22.82 -25.02
CA HIS A 243 -5.75 -22.36 -23.66
C HIS A 243 -4.42 -22.86 -23.09
N GLY A 244 -3.55 -23.36 -23.97
CA GLY A 244 -2.19 -23.77 -23.64
C GLY A 244 -2.10 -25.02 -22.77
N HIS A 245 -0.87 -25.52 -22.66
CA HIS A 245 -0.52 -26.66 -21.84
C HIS A 245 0.56 -26.23 -20.84
N LEU A 246 0.21 -26.23 -19.55
CA LEU A 246 1.10 -25.88 -18.46
C LEU A 246 1.85 -27.12 -17.97
N LEU A 247 3.17 -27.02 -17.84
CA LEU A 247 3.98 -27.98 -17.10
C LEU A 247 4.32 -27.42 -15.72
N VAL A 248 4.14 -28.23 -14.68
CA VAL A 248 4.52 -27.91 -13.30
C VAL A 248 5.56 -28.91 -12.83
N ILE A 249 6.77 -28.45 -12.56
CA ILE A 249 7.92 -29.27 -12.16
C ILE A 249 8.20 -29.01 -10.69
N GLY A 250 8.09 -30.07 -9.91
CA GLY A 250 8.26 -29.96 -8.47
C GLY A 250 7.95 -31.28 -7.78
N GLY A 251 7.88 -31.20 -6.45
CA GLY A 251 7.68 -32.35 -5.58
C GLY A 251 8.97 -33.09 -5.24
N CYS A 252 9.12 -33.37 -3.96
CA CYS A 252 10.16 -34.19 -3.35
C CYS A 252 9.52 -34.99 -2.19
N PRO A 253 10.18 -36.03 -1.66
CA PRO A 253 9.71 -36.68 -0.44
C PRO A 253 9.44 -35.65 0.68
N GLY A 254 8.22 -35.62 1.20
CA GLY A 254 7.78 -34.63 2.19
C GLY A 254 7.10 -33.38 1.62
N MET A 255 7.18 -33.12 0.31
CA MET A 255 6.55 -31.96 -0.36
C MET A 255 5.79 -32.35 -1.64
N THR A 256 5.21 -33.56 -1.67
CA THR A 256 4.46 -34.07 -2.83
C THR A 256 3.19 -33.26 -3.15
N GLY A 257 2.64 -32.55 -2.17
CA GLY A 257 1.46 -31.68 -2.36
C GLY A 257 1.75 -30.39 -3.12
N ALA A 258 2.99 -29.88 -3.11
CA ALA A 258 3.36 -28.61 -3.73
C ALA A 258 3.04 -28.56 -5.25
N PRO A 259 3.51 -29.50 -6.08
CA PRO A 259 3.17 -29.50 -7.51
C PRO A 259 1.67 -29.72 -7.77
N VAL A 260 0.97 -30.45 -6.89
CA VAL A 260 -0.49 -30.67 -7.01
C VAL A 260 -1.26 -29.37 -6.81
N LEU A 261 -0.92 -28.57 -5.78
CA LEU A 261 -1.54 -27.27 -5.53
C LEU A 261 -1.27 -26.29 -6.68
N THR A 262 -0.03 -26.22 -7.17
CA THR A 262 0.32 -25.38 -8.32
C THR A 262 -0.42 -25.81 -9.58
N GLY A 263 -0.52 -27.12 -9.84
CA GLY A 263 -1.27 -27.64 -11.00
C GLY A 263 -2.76 -27.32 -10.93
N LEU A 264 -3.37 -27.46 -9.75
CA LEU A 264 -4.76 -27.07 -9.50
C LEU A 264 -5.00 -25.58 -9.74
N ALA A 265 -4.08 -24.73 -9.29
CA ALA A 265 -4.13 -23.29 -9.57
C ALA A 265 -4.09 -23.01 -11.08
N GLY A 266 -3.24 -23.71 -11.83
CA GLY A 266 -3.19 -23.64 -13.30
C GLY A 266 -4.54 -23.97 -13.96
N LEU A 267 -5.18 -25.07 -13.54
CA LEU A 267 -6.51 -25.45 -14.01
C LEU A 267 -7.57 -24.39 -13.68
N ARG A 268 -7.59 -23.89 -12.43
CA ARG A 268 -8.54 -22.88 -11.96
C ARG A 268 -8.37 -21.54 -12.67
N SER A 269 -7.15 -21.18 -13.03
CA SER A 269 -6.83 -19.98 -13.81
C SER A 269 -7.15 -20.11 -15.30
N GLY A 270 -7.57 -21.30 -15.77
CA GLY A 270 -8.10 -21.50 -17.11
C GLY A 270 -7.16 -22.17 -18.11
N ALA A 271 -6.01 -22.70 -17.69
CA ALA A 271 -5.13 -23.51 -18.55
C ALA A 271 -5.91 -24.69 -19.15
N GLY A 272 -5.70 -24.96 -20.43
CA GLY A 272 -6.46 -26.02 -21.13
C GLY A 272 -5.99 -27.43 -20.76
N LEU A 273 -4.69 -27.58 -20.48
CA LEU A 273 -4.06 -28.81 -20.02
C LEU A 273 -3.02 -28.50 -18.96
N VAL A 274 -2.87 -29.39 -17.97
CA VAL A 274 -1.83 -29.28 -16.94
C VAL A 274 -1.17 -30.65 -16.73
N THR A 275 0.16 -30.69 -16.81
CA THR A 275 0.98 -31.86 -16.47
C THR A 275 1.89 -31.54 -15.29
N LEU A 276 1.96 -32.45 -14.32
CA LEU A 276 2.96 -32.46 -13.27
C LEU A 276 4.16 -33.28 -13.76
N GLY A 277 5.33 -32.63 -13.81
CA GLY A 277 6.63 -33.27 -14.01
C GLY A 277 7.23 -33.62 -12.65
N VAL A 278 7.24 -34.91 -12.31
CA VAL A 278 7.73 -35.40 -11.00
C VAL A 278 8.96 -36.30 -11.13
N ARG A 279 9.65 -36.52 -10.02
CA ARG A 279 10.72 -37.51 -9.94
C ARG A 279 10.21 -38.91 -10.26
N GLU A 280 11.11 -39.77 -10.74
CA GLU A 280 10.82 -41.17 -10.96
C GLU A 280 10.29 -41.86 -9.69
N GLY A 281 9.24 -42.65 -9.84
CA GLY A 281 8.62 -43.39 -8.74
C GLY A 281 7.90 -42.53 -7.69
N MET A 282 7.79 -41.21 -7.88
CA MET A 282 7.08 -40.35 -6.93
C MET A 282 5.59 -40.65 -6.93
N LEU A 283 5.06 -40.98 -5.74
CA LEU A 283 3.63 -41.17 -5.53
C LEU A 283 2.95 -39.85 -5.17
N LEU A 284 1.82 -39.58 -5.82
CA LEU A 284 0.94 -38.44 -5.55
C LEU A 284 -0.44 -38.96 -5.11
N PRO A 285 -0.59 -39.41 -3.85
CA PRO A 285 -1.74 -40.21 -3.41
C PRO A 285 -3.09 -39.47 -3.51
N GLU A 286 -3.10 -38.14 -3.41
CA GLU A 286 -4.32 -37.33 -3.40
C GLU A 286 -4.44 -36.37 -4.59
N LYS A 287 -3.76 -36.67 -5.72
CA LYS A 287 -3.89 -35.79 -6.89
C LYS A 287 -5.29 -35.91 -7.53
N PRO A 288 -5.85 -34.80 -8.03
CA PRO A 288 -6.99 -34.83 -8.94
C PRO A 288 -6.70 -35.62 -10.23
N MET A 289 -7.74 -36.20 -10.84
CA MET A 289 -7.62 -36.98 -12.07
C MET A 289 -7.35 -36.11 -13.29
N GLU A 290 -7.76 -34.85 -13.23
CA GLU A 290 -7.60 -33.82 -14.26
C GLU A 290 -6.14 -33.43 -14.47
N LEU A 291 -5.28 -33.63 -13.45
CA LEU A 291 -3.84 -33.40 -13.56
C LEU A 291 -3.17 -34.62 -14.19
N MET A 292 -2.53 -34.40 -15.34
CA MET A 292 -1.65 -35.41 -15.92
C MET A 292 -0.36 -35.48 -15.11
N VAL A 293 0.28 -36.63 -15.07
CA VAL A 293 1.57 -36.80 -14.40
C VAL A 293 2.51 -37.51 -15.34
N LYS A 294 3.72 -36.99 -15.46
CA LYS A 294 4.81 -37.63 -16.17
C LYS A 294 6.06 -37.59 -15.28
N PRO A 295 6.86 -38.66 -15.24
CA PRO A 295 8.18 -38.54 -14.67
C PRO A 295 9.06 -37.63 -15.55
N TRP A 296 10.10 -37.03 -14.95
CA TRP A 296 11.00 -36.10 -15.65
C TRP A 296 11.60 -36.69 -16.94
N SER A 297 11.91 -37.98 -16.95
CA SER A 297 12.48 -38.66 -18.13
C SER A 297 11.55 -38.72 -19.35
N GLN A 298 10.25 -38.51 -19.15
CA GLN A 298 9.22 -38.60 -20.21
C GLN A 298 8.71 -37.23 -20.66
N LEU A 299 9.29 -36.15 -20.14
CA LEU A 299 8.92 -34.80 -20.53
C LEU A 299 9.49 -34.47 -21.92
N LYS A 300 8.63 -33.95 -22.79
CA LYS A 300 8.98 -33.35 -24.07
C LYS A 300 8.67 -31.88 -23.98
N TRP A 301 9.71 -31.05 -23.87
CA TRP A 301 9.57 -29.63 -23.54
C TRP A 301 8.68 -28.87 -24.53
N GLU A 302 8.75 -29.27 -25.80
CA GLU A 302 7.98 -28.72 -26.91
C GLU A 302 6.46 -28.93 -26.81
N ASP A 303 5.98 -29.87 -25.96
CA ASP A 303 4.55 -30.08 -25.71
C ASP A 303 3.92 -28.91 -24.92
N TYR A 304 4.74 -28.11 -24.23
CA TYR A 304 4.28 -27.19 -23.20
C TYR A 304 4.41 -25.72 -23.62
N ARG A 305 3.37 -24.94 -23.30
CA ARG A 305 3.32 -23.51 -23.60
C ARG A 305 3.96 -22.65 -22.51
N ALA A 306 4.05 -23.17 -21.29
CA ALA A 306 4.73 -22.53 -20.16
C ALA A 306 5.15 -23.58 -19.14
N VAL A 307 6.20 -23.27 -18.38
CA VAL A 307 6.73 -24.15 -17.33
C VAL A 307 6.78 -23.40 -16.00
N VAL A 308 6.23 -23.99 -14.95
CA VAL A 308 6.49 -23.61 -13.55
C VAL A 308 7.50 -24.60 -12.99
N VAL A 309 8.53 -24.11 -12.32
CA VAL A 309 9.52 -24.98 -11.66
C VAL A 309 9.83 -24.46 -10.26
N GLY A 310 9.95 -25.37 -9.31
CA GLY A 310 10.46 -25.07 -7.98
C GLY A 310 9.61 -25.49 -6.78
N PRO A 311 8.26 -25.48 -6.82
CA PRO A 311 7.44 -25.91 -5.68
C PRO A 311 7.77 -27.34 -5.22
N GLY A 312 8.48 -27.46 -4.11
CA GLY A 312 8.98 -28.73 -3.59
C GLY A 312 10.02 -29.42 -4.47
N LEU A 313 10.78 -28.68 -5.29
CA LEU A 313 11.82 -29.27 -6.15
C LEU A 313 12.98 -29.89 -5.34
N SER A 314 13.19 -29.46 -4.09
CA SER A 314 14.41 -29.64 -3.30
C SER A 314 15.65 -28.98 -3.91
N THR A 315 16.66 -28.72 -3.09
CA THR A 315 17.94 -28.11 -3.49
C THR A 315 19.04 -29.14 -3.80
N ASN A 316 18.66 -30.40 -4.00
CA ASN A 316 19.60 -31.49 -4.32
C ASN A 316 20.14 -31.36 -5.76
N ALA A 317 21.22 -32.10 -6.05
CA ALA A 317 21.93 -32.03 -7.33
C ALA A 317 21.04 -32.31 -8.55
N ASP A 318 20.10 -33.25 -8.44
CA ASP A 318 19.15 -33.59 -9.50
C ASP A 318 18.19 -32.43 -9.82
N GLY A 319 17.71 -31.73 -8.78
CA GLY A 319 16.90 -30.53 -8.92
C GLY A 319 17.67 -29.37 -9.55
N ALA A 320 18.94 -29.19 -9.15
CA ALA A 320 19.83 -28.19 -9.72
C ALA A 320 20.13 -28.44 -11.21
N GLU A 321 20.40 -29.69 -11.58
CA GLU A 321 20.64 -30.10 -12.97
C GLU A 321 19.39 -29.88 -13.83
N LEU A 322 18.23 -30.31 -13.36
CA LEU A 322 16.97 -30.10 -14.05
C LEU A 322 16.66 -28.61 -14.24
N LEU A 323 16.89 -27.79 -13.21
CA LEU A 323 16.71 -26.34 -13.31
C LEU A 323 17.64 -25.72 -14.37
N LYS A 324 18.90 -26.17 -14.48
CA LYS A 324 19.81 -25.73 -15.54
C LYS A 324 19.30 -26.11 -16.93
N THR A 325 18.80 -27.33 -17.11
CA THR A 325 18.16 -27.73 -18.38
C THR A 325 16.99 -26.81 -18.74
N ILE A 326 16.13 -26.52 -17.75
CA ILE A 326 15.00 -25.62 -17.94
C ILE A 326 15.48 -24.19 -18.25
N LEU A 327 16.58 -23.73 -17.62
CA LEU A 327 17.25 -22.45 -17.89
C LEU A 327 17.67 -22.27 -19.34
N CYS A 328 18.09 -23.34 -19.99
CA CYS A 328 18.51 -23.34 -21.38
C CYS A 328 17.38 -23.52 -22.41
N LEU A 329 16.12 -23.68 -21.98
CA LEU A 329 14.99 -23.82 -22.92
C LEU A 329 14.70 -22.49 -23.62
N GLU A 330 14.71 -22.51 -24.95
CA GLU A 330 14.36 -21.36 -25.79
C GLU A 330 12.85 -21.33 -26.10
N GLY A 331 12.27 -20.13 -26.15
CA GLY A 331 10.89 -19.93 -26.64
C GLY A 331 9.76 -20.36 -25.69
N ILE A 332 10.07 -20.86 -24.50
CA ILE A 332 9.09 -21.30 -23.51
C ILE A 332 9.13 -20.37 -22.28
N PRO A 333 8.05 -19.60 -21.99
CA PRO A 333 7.92 -18.82 -20.78
C PRO A 333 8.01 -19.65 -19.50
N ARG A 334 8.68 -19.12 -18.48
CA ARG A 334 9.02 -19.85 -17.27
C ARG A 334 8.70 -19.04 -16.01
N LEU A 335 8.13 -19.72 -15.03
CA LEU A 335 7.88 -19.20 -13.68
C LEU A 335 8.75 -19.99 -12.70
N LEU A 336 9.69 -19.30 -12.03
CA LEU A 336 10.58 -19.88 -11.03
C LEU A 336 10.04 -19.51 -9.64
N ASP A 337 9.86 -20.49 -8.77
CA ASP A 337 9.34 -20.29 -7.42
C ASP A 337 10.09 -21.15 -6.39
N ALA A 338 9.99 -20.82 -5.10
CA ALA A 338 10.48 -21.63 -3.98
C ALA A 338 11.91 -22.19 -4.17
N ASP A 339 12.08 -23.52 -4.20
CA ASP A 339 13.40 -24.16 -4.31
C ASP A 339 14.13 -23.81 -5.60
N ALA A 340 13.41 -23.45 -6.68
CA ALA A 340 14.08 -22.96 -7.89
C ALA A 340 14.76 -21.62 -7.64
N LEU A 341 14.15 -20.71 -6.87
CA LEU A 341 14.78 -19.44 -6.47
C LEU A 341 15.97 -19.67 -5.54
N ASN A 342 15.86 -20.62 -4.60
CA ASN A 342 16.96 -21.00 -3.70
C ASN A 342 18.17 -21.54 -4.50
N LEU A 343 17.92 -22.42 -5.46
CA LEU A 343 18.95 -22.95 -6.35
C LEU A 343 19.55 -21.85 -7.22
N LEU A 344 18.71 -20.97 -7.78
CA LEU A 344 19.14 -19.87 -8.65
C LEU A 344 20.09 -18.91 -7.92
N ALA A 345 19.82 -18.61 -6.65
CA ALA A 345 20.69 -17.79 -5.80
C ALA A 345 22.10 -18.37 -5.60
N THR A 346 22.31 -19.67 -5.86
CA THR A 346 23.61 -20.34 -5.80
C THR A 346 24.32 -20.48 -7.14
N MET A 347 23.64 -20.15 -8.25
CA MET A 347 24.22 -20.21 -9.58
C MET A 347 24.95 -18.90 -9.88
N GLU A 348 26.20 -18.98 -10.33
CA GLU A 348 26.92 -17.83 -10.88
C GLU A 348 26.41 -17.55 -12.30
N ASP A 349 26.35 -16.27 -12.69
CA ASP A 349 26.07 -15.80 -14.06
C ASP A 349 24.79 -16.35 -14.72
N TRP A 350 23.73 -16.59 -13.93
CA TRP A 350 22.46 -17.07 -14.48
C TRP A 350 21.61 -15.98 -15.17
N TRP A 351 21.91 -14.71 -14.90
CA TRP A 351 21.11 -13.53 -15.31
C TRP A 351 21.79 -12.68 -16.38
#